data_AF-A6RGC8-F1
#
_entry.id   AF-A6RGC8-F1
#
_cell.length_a   1.000
_cell.length_b   1.000
_cell.length_c   1.000
_cell.angle_alpha   90.00
_cell.angle_beta   90.00
_cell.angle_gamma   90.00
#
_symmetry.space_group_name_H-M   'P 1'
#
loop_
_entity.id
_entity.type
_entity.pdbx_description
1 polymer ?
#
loop_
_entity_poly.entity_id
_entity_poly.type
_entity_poly.pdbx_seq_one_letter_code
_entity_poly.pdbx_strand_id
1 'polypeptide(L)'
;MGSKTPGNHRRGPNESSPHPAIDAINPPKQAAASRLVHSSLEGESEGGEDEDDDKPGADLKAVGQIGNNGQKRNKRRKKKKKNTKELEILQTTPPRVALANIFRSQRYPEAEIVKYSTDNDNLQRTTAEELRHISVLNAMDDEFLNDYRKAAEVHRQVRQYVQTIIKPGIALSQLAEEIEDGVRALTNHQGLETGDALKAGMAFPTGLCLNNIAAHWTPNPGAKEVILKYDDVLKIDFGVHVNGRIVDSAFTIAFNPVYDNLLAAVKDATNAGLKEAGIDARIAHISETIQNVMESYEVELNQKVIPVKAVRNITGHNVLHYKIHGDKQVPFVKTQTNQRMEEGDVFAIETFGSTGKAYLDDATGIYGYGYDENASTAGLHHSSAKSLLKTIKENFGTLVFSRRYLERLGVQRYHLGMRSLVTNGIVQSYAPLVDVPGSYVAQFEHTVLLRPNCKEVISRGDDY
;
A
#
# COMPACT_ATOMS: atom_id res chain seq x y z
N MET A 1 0.72 4.53 1.57
CA MET A 1 1.05 3.88 2.88
C MET A 1 1.43 4.82 4.05
N GLY A 2 1.72 6.11 3.83
CA GLY A 2 2.03 7.08 4.88
C GLY A 2 3.31 6.78 5.66
N SER A 3 4.46 7.22 5.16
CA SER A 3 5.74 7.07 5.87
C SER A 3 5.89 8.10 6.99
N LYS A 4 6.23 7.68 8.22
CA LYS A 4 6.51 8.63 9.31
C LYS A 4 7.76 9.45 8.99
N THR A 5 7.74 10.73 9.36
CA THR A 5 8.96 11.55 9.27
C THR A 5 10.10 10.97 10.15
N PRO A 6 11.39 11.08 9.75
CA PRO A 6 12.52 10.48 10.48
C PRO A 6 12.59 10.83 11.97
N GLY A 7 12.12 12.02 12.38
CA GLY A 7 12.10 12.45 13.78
C GLY A 7 11.13 11.67 14.68
N ASN A 8 10.14 10.98 14.11
CA ASN A 8 9.12 10.25 14.85
C ASN A 8 9.37 8.74 14.94
N HIS A 9 10.38 8.20 14.25
CA HIS A 9 10.73 6.77 14.33
C HIS A 9 11.31 6.34 15.69
N ARG A 10 11.55 7.27 16.63
CA ARG A 10 12.25 7.01 17.90
C ARG A 10 11.40 7.04 19.18
N ARG A 11 10.06 7.01 19.13
CA ARG A 11 9.25 6.93 20.36
C ARG A 11 8.47 5.62 20.45
N GLY A 12 9.17 4.57 20.90
CA GLY A 12 8.53 3.37 21.44
C GLY A 12 8.03 3.61 22.88
N PRO A 13 7.13 2.75 23.41
CA PRO A 13 6.39 3.04 24.65
C PRO A 13 7.20 3.05 25.97
N ASN A 14 8.53 2.99 25.95
CA ASN A 14 9.34 2.72 27.16
C ASN A 14 10.55 3.65 27.38
N GLU A 15 10.63 4.82 26.73
CA GLU A 15 11.67 5.80 27.05
C GLU A 15 11.14 6.93 27.95
N SER A 16 11.27 6.73 29.27
CA SER A 16 11.15 7.78 30.28
C SER A 16 12.52 8.43 30.53
N SER A 17 12.60 9.76 30.46
CA SER A 17 13.62 10.56 31.16
C SER A 17 13.11 11.99 31.42
N PRO A 18 13.51 12.66 32.51
CA PRO A 18 12.59 13.48 33.31
C PRO A 18 12.78 15.01 33.20
N HIS A 19 11.65 15.75 33.19
CA HIS A 19 11.30 17.04 33.87
C HIS A 19 12.26 18.29 33.82
N PRO A 20 11.80 19.53 34.19
CA PRO A 20 10.43 20.07 34.36
C PRO A 20 10.18 21.52 33.85
N ALA A 21 8.87 21.84 33.73
CA ALA A 21 8.13 23.07 34.10
C ALA A 21 8.52 24.47 33.59
N ILE A 22 7.57 25.13 32.90
CA ILE A 22 7.15 26.53 33.14
C ILE A 22 5.61 26.63 33.02
N ASP A 23 4.96 27.07 34.10
CA ASP A 23 3.55 27.46 34.25
C ASP A 23 3.19 28.67 33.34
N ALA A 24 1.94 29.01 32.95
CA ALA A 24 0.86 29.36 33.86
C ALA A 24 -0.45 29.76 33.09
N ILE A 25 -1.59 29.52 33.77
CA ILE A 25 -2.86 30.29 33.77
C ILE A 25 -3.96 30.01 32.72
N ASN A 26 -4.98 29.27 33.16
CA ASN A 26 -6.41 29.29 32.72
C ASN A 26 -7.23 30.13 33.73
N PRO A 27 -8.46 30.65 33.43
CA PRO A 27 -9.72 29.94 33.82
C PRO A 27 -10.98 30.36 32.98
N PRO A 28 -12.26 30.05 33.34
CA PRO A 28 -12.92 28.75 33.20
C PRO A 28 -14.33 28.76 32.53
N LYS A 29 -14.78 27.57 32.09
CA LYS A 29 -16.16 27.00 32.02
C LYS A 29 -17.31 27.75 31.31
N GLN A 30 -17.99 27.04 30.39
CA GLN A 30 -19.38 26.60 30.57
C GLN A 30 -19.77 25.49 29.57
N ALA A 31 -20.66 24.60 30.02
CA ALA A 31 -21.03 23.32 29.42
C ALA A 31 -22.20 23.43 28.42
N ALA A 32 -22.17 22.60 27.37
CA ALA A 32 -23.36 22.14 26.67
C ALA A 32 -23.12 20.74 26.09
N ALA A 33 -24.10 19.87 26.32
CA ALA A 33 -24.07 18.44 26.07
C ALA A 33 -24.25 18.08 24.58
N SER A 34 -23.50 17.09 24.10
CA SER A 34 -23.97 16.17 23.07
C SER A 34 -23.39 14.77 23.29
N ARG A 35 -24.23 13.79 23.01
CA ARG A 35 -24.22 12.40 23.47
C ARG A 35 -23.52 11.47 22.47
N LEU A 36 -22.88 10.42 23.00
CA LEU A 36 -22.58 9.10 22.39
C LEU A 36 -21.66 9.13 21.14
N VAL A 37 -20.61 8.30 20.98
CA VAL A 37 -20.40 6.89 21.33
C VAL A 37 -18.91 6.67 21.64
N HIS A 38 -18.61 6.02 22.77
CA HIS A 38 -17.29 5.43 23.03
C HIS A 38 -17.22 4.10 22.28
N SER A 39 -16.33 3.97 21.29
CA SER A 39 -15.82 2.66 20.88
C SER A 39 -14.46 2.48 21.51
N SER A 40 -14.45 1.90 22.71
CA SER A 40 -13.27 1.31 23.32
C SER A 40 -12.79 0.18 22.41
N LEU A 41 -11.61 0.33 21.80
CA LEU A 41 -10.89 -0.80 21.22
C LEU A 41 -10.13 -1.48 22.35
N GLU A 42 -10.35 -2.78 22.42
CA GLU A 42 -10.14 -3.67 23.55
C GLU A 42 -8.66 -3.84 23.90
N GLY A 43 -8.40 -3.97 25.21
CA GLY A 43 -7.16 -4.50 25.73
C GLY A 43 -7.24 -6.02 25.74
N GLU A 44 -6.40 -6.69 24.95
CA GLU A 44 -6.17 -8.12 25.07
C GLU A 44 -5.06 -8.37 26.11
N SER A 45 -5.48 -8.84 27.28
CA SER A 45 -4.63 -9.67 28.13
C SER A 45 -4.82 -11.12 27.71
N GLU A 46 -3.81 -11.77 27.15
CA GLU A 46 -3.74 -13.23 27.15
C GLU A 46 -2.35 -13.67 27.57
N GLY A 47 -2.26 -14.09 28.83
CA GLY A 47 -1.27 -15.04 29.29
C GLY A 47 -1.83 -16.44 29.05
N GLY A 48 -1.08 -17.23 28.30
CA GLY A 48 -1.27 -18.66 28.11
C GLY A 48 0.11 -19.28 28.00
N GLU A 49 0.57 -19.88 29.09
CA GLU A 49 1.66 -20.85 29.12
C GLU A 49 1.19 -22.09 28.35
N ASP A 50 2.04 -22.70 27.51
CA ASP A 50 2.02 -24.15 27.26
C ASP A 50 3.21 -24.61 26.40
N GLU A 51 3.67 -25.81 26.74
CA GLU A 51 4.97 -26.42 26.50
C GLU A 51 5.20 -26.95 25.06
N ASP A 52 6.49 -27.01 24.67
CA ASP A 52 7.00 -27.55 23.41
C ASP A 52 6.89 -29.09 23.36
N ASP A 53 6.41 -29.66 22.25
CA ASP A 53 6.67 -31.07 21.90
C ASP A 53 6.78 -31.24 20.36
N ASP A 54 8.00 -31.53 19.90
CA ASP A 54 8.39 -31.82 18.52
C ASP A 54 8.19 -33.31 18.16
N LYS A 55 7.68 -33.60 16.94
CA LYS A 55 8.05 -34.80 16.15
C LYS A 55 7.43 -34.82 14.73
N PRO A 56 8.21 -35.07 13.66
CA PRO A 56 7.70 -35.27 12.29
C PRO A 56 7.78 -36.73 11.80
N GLY A 57 6.99 -37.07 10.79
CA GLY A 57 7.12 -38.27 9.93
C GLY A 57 6.09 -38.23 8.80
N ALA A 58 6.19 -38.92 7.67
CA ALA A 58 7.25 -39.62 6.94
C ALA A 58 6.67 -39.87 5.52
N ASP A 59 7.55 -40.05 4.53
CA ASP A 59 7.28 -40.15 3.09
C ASP A 59 6.29 -41.23 2.61
N LEU A 60 5.70 -40.99 1.43
CA LEU A 60 5.14 -42.02 0.53
C LEU A 60 5.64 -41.82 -0.90
N LYS A 61 6.38 -42.82 -1.42
CA LYS A 61 6.68 -43.04 -2.85
C LYS A 61 6.35 -44.49 -3.22
N ALA A 62 5.57 -44.68 -4.30
CA ALA A 62 5.52 -45.90 -5.13
C ALA A 62 4.94 -45.50 -6.51
N VAL A 63 5.74 -45.43 -7.58
CA VAL A 63 6.13 -46.49 -8.55
C VAL A 63 4.96 -47.03 -9.40
N GLY A 64 5.07 -46.84 -10.72
CA GLY A 64 4.24 -47.50 -11.74
C GLY A 64 4.71 -47.19 -13.15
N GLN A 65 5.30 -48.19 -13.81
CA GLN A 65 6.09 -48.17 -15.05
C GLN A 65 5.28 -48.69 -16.26
N ILE A 66 5.67 -48.25 -17.49
CA ILE A 66 5.65 -48.98 -18.79
C ILE A 66 4.25 -49.34 -19.37
N GLY A 67 3.90 -49.16 -20.64
CA GLY A 67 4.61 -48.80 -21.85
C GLY A 67 3.74 -49.09 -23.10
N ASN A 68 4.40 -49.03 -24.25
CA ASN A 68 4.07 -49.55 -25.59
C ASN A 68 3.46 -48.64 -26.68
N ASN A 69 4.31 -48.54 -27.71
CA ASN A 69 4.13 -47.98 -29.04
C ASN A 69 3.08 -48.72 -29.88
N GLY A 70 2.33 -47.96 -30.67
CA GLY A 70 1.54 -48.45 -31.79
C GLY A 70 1.53 -47.44 -32.95
N GLN A 71 2.47 -47.60 -33.88
CA GLN A 71 2.47 -46.89 -35.16
C GLN A 71 1.39 -47.45 -36.10
N LYS A 72 0.48 -46.62 -36.62
CA LYS A 72 -0.25 -46.89 -37.87
C LYS A 72 -0.65 -45.60 -38.62
N ARG A 73 0.13 -45.34 -39.68
CA ARG A 73 -0.24 -44.93 -41.05
C ARG A 73 -1.36 -43.90 -41.28
N ASN A 74 -0.90 -42.71 -41.70
CA ASN A 74 -1.32 -41.92 -42.89
C ASN A 74 -2.79 -41.94 -43.34
N LYS A 75 -3.48 -40.82 -43.11
CA LYS A 75 -4.39 -40.20 -44.11
C LYS A 75 -4.40 -38.68 -43.96
N ARG A 76 -3.64 -38.00 -44.83
CA ARG A 76 -3.66 -36.55 -45.02
C ARG A 76 -5.04 -36.13 -45.51
N ARG A 77 -5.89 -35.62 -44.61
CA ARG A 77 -7.08 -34.82 -44.96
C ARG A 77 -6.76 -33.35 -44.75
N LYS A 78 -6.73 -32.60 -45.86
CA LYS A 78 -6.68 -31.14 -45.90
C LYS A 78 -7.87 -30.58 -45.09
N LYS A 79 -7.65 -30.23 -43.82
CA LYS A 79 -8.61 -29.43 -43.04
C LYS A 79 -8.42 -27.97 -43.41
N LYS A 80 -9.46 -27.38 -44.01
CA LYS A 80 -9.63 -25.94 -44.18
C LYS A 80 -9.29 -25.25 -42.85
N LYS A 81 -8.32 -24.32 -42.87
CA LYS A 81 -8.13 -23.35 -41.78
C LYS A 81 -9.44 -22.59 -41.63
N LYS A 82 -10.26 -22.96 -40.64
CA LYS A 82 -11.25 -22.04 -40.08
C LYS A 82 -10.43 -20.94 -39.41
N ASN A 83 -10.54 -19.71 -39.91
CA ASN A 83 -10.16 -18.53 -39.14
C ASN A 83 -11.06 -18.50 -37.91
N THR A 84 -10.62 -19.13 -36.83
CA THR A 84 -11.19 -18.91 -35.50
C THR A 84 -10.80 -17.47 -35.15
N LYS A 85 -11.74 -16.52 -35.25
CA LYS A 85 -11.58 -15.24 -34.55
C LYS A 85 -11.30 -15.60 -33.10
N GLU A 86 -10.10 -15.30 -32.60
CA GLU A 86 -9.80 -15.51 -31.20
C GLU A 86 -10.81 -14.72 -30.39
N LEU A 87 -11.62 -15.42 -29.59
CA LEU A 87 -12.49 -14.79 -28.62
C LEU A 87 -11.59 -14.05 -27.63
N GLU A 88 -11.74 -12.74 -27.59
CA GLU A 88 -11.10 -11.86 -26.62
C GLU A 88 -11.53 -12.31 -25.21
N ILE A 89 -10.57 -12.68 -24.37
CA ILE A 89 -10.86 -13.11 -23.01
C ILE A 89 -11.10 -11.84 -22.20
N LEU A 90 -12.34 -11.66 -21.74
CA LEU A 90 -12.72 -10.54 -20.88
C LEU A 90 -12.52 -10.90 -19.41
N GLN A 91 -12.38 -9.87 -18.58
CA GLN A 91 -12.38 -10.02 -17.13
C GLN A 91 -13.78 -10.43 -16.63
N THR A 92 -13.84 -11.13 -15.49
CA THR A 92 -15.08 -11.50 -14.79
C THR A 92 -15.49 -10.44 -13.75
N THR A 93 -16.71 -10.54 -13.22
CA THR A 93 -17.16 -9.77 -12.04
C THR A 93 -17.57 -10.75 -10.94
N PRO A 94 -16.80 -10.90 -9.84
CA PRO A 94 -15.58 -10.16 -9.49
C PRO A 94 -14.38 -10.51 -10.41
N PRO A 95 -13.36 -9.64 -10.51
CA PRO A 95 -12.20 -9.87 -11.36
C PRO A 95 -11.38 -11.05 -10.83
N ARG A 96 -11.32 -12.14 -11.61
CA ARG A 96 -10.67 -13.41 -11.23
C ARG A 96 -9.89 -14.06 -12.38
N VAL A 97 -9.92 -13.49 -13.58
CA VAL A 97 -9.12 -13.95 -14.71
C VAL A 97 -7.73 -13.34 -14.59
N ALA A 98 -6.70 -14.20 -14.55
CA ALA A 98 -5.30 -13.78 -14.55
C ALA A 98 -5.01 -12.82 -15.70
N LEU A 99 -4.30 -11.73 -15.41
CA LEU A 99 -4.06 -10.65 -16.36
C LEU A 99 -3.28 -11.14 -17.59
N ALA A 100 -2.36 -12.10 -17.40
CA ALA A 100 -1.61 -12.74 -18.49
C ALA A 100 -2.48 -13.52 -19.49
N ASN A 101 -3.69 -13.94 -19.10
CA ASN A 101 -4.65 -14.61 -19.99
C ASN A 101 -5.42 -13.60 -20.86
N ILE A 102 -5.65 -12.40 -20.33
CA ILE A 102 -6.27 -11.27 -21.04
C ILE A 102 -5.23 -10.67 -22.00
N PHE A 103 -4.05 -10.31 -21.49
CA PHE A 103 -2.93 -9.75 -22.25
C PHE A 103 -1.96 -10.87 -22.68
N ARG A 104 -2.34 -11.65 -23.70
CA ARG A 104 -1.56 -12.82 -24.15
C ARG A 104 -0.12 -12.51 -24.60
N SER A 105 0.13 -11.28 -25.05
CA SER A 105 1.47 -10.79 -25.39
C SER A 105 2.36 -10.55 -24.15
N GLN A 106 1.79 -10.65 -22.95
CA GLN A 106 2.40 -10.24 -21.68
C GLN A 106 2.93 -8.81 -21.70
N ARG A 107 2.27 -7.94 -22.48
CA ARG A 107 2.51 -6.50 -22.51
C ARG A 107 1.29 -5.80 -21.91
N TYR A 108 1.51 -5.07 -20.83
CA TYR A 108 0.46 -4.40 -20.08
C TYR A 108 0.38 -2.91 -20.46
N PRO A 109 -0.79 -2.28 -20.34
CA PRO A 109 -1.02 -0.93 -20.86
C PRO A 109 -0.16 0.13 -20.16
N GLU A 110 0.24 1.14 -20.92
CA GLU A 110 0.79 2.38 -20.37
C GLU A 110 -0.33 3.15 -19.65
N ALA A 111 0.03 3.94 -18.65
CA ALA A 111 -0.91 4.83 -17.98
C ALA A 111 -0.75 6.28 -18.50
N GLU A 112 -0.91 7.27 -17.62
CA GLU A 112 -0.73 8.68 -17.99
C GLU A 112 0.75 9.00 -18.17
N ILE A 113 1.15 9.31 -19.40
CA ILE A 113 2.49 9.80 -19.75
C ILE A 113 2.46 11.32 -19.83
N VAL A 114 3.24 11.96 -18.95
CA VAL A 114 3.42 13.41 -18.88
C VAL A 114 4.83 13.76 -19.32
N LYS A 115 4.97 14.66 -20.31
CA LYS A 115 6.28 15.21 -20.67
C LYS A 115 6.76 16.14 -19.56
N TYR A 116 8.05 16.10 -19.22
CA TYR A 116 8.60 17.09 -18.29
C TYR A 116 8.43 18.50 -18.89
N SER A 117 8.01 19.46 -18.08
CA SER A 117 7.89 20.85 -18.49
C SER A 117 9.28 21.46 -18.71
N THR A 118 9.74 21.44 -19.95
CA THR A 118 10.89 22.25 -20.41
C THR A 118 10.37 23.30 -21.38
N ASP A 119 9.74 24.37 -20.87
CA ASP A 119 9.33 25.52 -21.69
C ASP A 119 10.52 26.45 -22.04
N ASN A 120 11.75 26.02 -21.77
CA ASN A 120 12.97 26.68 -22.18
C ASN A 120 13.82 25.68 -22.97
N ASP A 121 13.95 25.89 -24.29
CA ASP A 121 14.83 25.08 -25.16
C ASP A 121 16.28 25.03 -24.64
N ASN A 122 16.71 26.07 -23.92
CA ASN A 122 18.04 26.14 -23.30
C ASN A 122 18.22 25.21 -22.07
N LEU A 123 17.16 24.60 -21.57
CA LEU A 123 17.16 23.64 -20.46
C LEU A 123 16.82 22.21 -20.91
N GLN A 124 16.74 21.95 -22.22
CA GLN A 124 16.71 20.56 -22.70
C GLN A 124 18.00 19.88 -22.25
N ARG A 125 17.89 19.05 -21.21
CA ARG A 125 19.00 18.28 -20.64
C ARG A 125 19.57 17.25 -21.60
N THR A 126 18.78 16.87 -22.60
CA THR A 126 18.97 15.65 -23.35
C THR A 126 18.85 15.98 -24.84
N THR A 127 19.90 15.70 -25.60
CA THR A 127 19.83 15.88 -27.06
C THR A 127 18.86 14.88 -27.69
N ALA A 128 18.34 15.15 -28.88
CA ALA A 128 17.51 14.17 -29.61
C ALA A 128 18.25 12.84 -29.91
N GLU A 129 19.59 12.86 -29.89
CA GLU A 129 20.44 11.67 -30.02
C GLU A 129 20.56 10.91 -28.69
N GLU A 130 20.76 11.63 -27.60
CA GLU A 130 20.78 11.07 -26.24
C GLU A 130 19.42 10.51 -25.83
N LEU A 131 18.31 11.20 -26.16
CA LEU A 131 16.95 10.67 -25.99
C LEU A 131 16.71 9.40 -26.80
N ARG A 132 17.33 9.27 -27.99
CA ARG A 132 17.29 8.04 -28.79
C ARG A 132 18.16 6.94 -28.18
N HIS A 133 19.31 7.28 -27.62
CA HIS A 133 20.19 6.32 -26.94
C HIS A 133 19.53 5.80 -25.65
N ILE A 134 18.97 6.70 -24.85
CA ILE A 134 18.26 6.39 -23.62
C ILE A 134 16.94 5.67 -23.90
N SER A 135 16.20 6.01 -24.96
CA SER A 135 15.01 5.23 -25.34
C SER A 135 15.36 3.80 -25.76
N VAL A 136 16.52 3.59 -26.39
CA VAL A 136 17.06 2.26 -26.69
C VAL A 136 17.47 1.52 -25.41
N LEU A 137 18.11 2.19 -24.45
CA LEU A 137 18.45 1.59 -23.15
C LEU A 137 17.19 1.26 -22.32
N ASN A 138 16.18 2.13 -22.34
CA ASN A 138 14.89 1.91 -21.67
C ASN A 138 14.06 0.82 -22.36
N ALA A 139 14.23 0.61 -23.67
CA ALA A 139 13.69 -0.57 -24.33
C ALA A 139 14.40 -1.86 -23.88
N MET A 140 15.64 -1.79 -23.37
CA MET A 140 16.27 -2.93 -22.69
C MET A 140 15.71 -3.15 -21.27
N ASP A 141 15.07 -2.13 -20.69
CA ASP A 141 14.35 -2.20 -19.41
C ASP A 141 12.86 -2.57 -19.58
N ASP A 142 12.56 -3.28 -20.68
CA ASP A 142 11.23 -3.75 -21.04
C ASP A 142 10.55 -4.53 -19.90
N GLU A 143 11.31 -5.30 -19.12
CA GLU A 143 10.80 -6.09 -18.01
C GLU A 143 10.41 -5.21 -16.81
N PHE A 144 11.24 -4.22 -16.44
CA PHE A 144 10.95 -3.28 -15.34
C PHE A 144 9.66 -2.51 -15.57
N LEU A 145 9.51 -1.91 -16.76
CA LEU A 145 8.30 -1.14 -17.08
C LEU A 145 7.09 -2.06 -17.15
N ASN A 146 7.26 -3.25 -17.73
CA ASN A 146 6.16 -4.20 -17.86
C ASN A 146 5.70 -4.75 -16.51
N ASP A 147 6.60 -4.96 -15.55
CA ASP A 147 6.26 -5.40 -14.19
C ASP A 147 5.44 -4.34 -13.45
N TYR A 148 5.86 -3.07 -13.49
CA TYR A 148 5.06 -1.98 -12.91
C TYR A 148 3.70 -1.83 -13.61
N ARG A 149 3.66 -1.92 -14.94
CA ARG A 149 2.39 -1.81 -15.70
C ARG A 149 1.45 -2.97 -15.39
N LYS A 150 1.98 -4.19 -15.21
CA LYS A 150 1.22 -5.33 -14.72
C LYS A 150 0.63 -5.03 -13.34
N ALA A 151 1.46 -4.63 -12.39
CA ALA A 151 1.03 -4.32 -11.03
C ALA A 151 -0.04 -3.22 -10.99
N ALA A 152 0.15 -2.15 -11.76
CA ALA A 152 -0.80 -1.04 -11.84
C ALA A 152 -2.12 -1.43 -12.50
N GLU A 153 -2.08 -2.28 -13.53
CA GLU A 153 -3.29 -2.77 -14.17
C GLU A 153 -4.09 -3.70 -13.25
N VAL A 154 -3.41 -4.54 -12.47
CA VAL A 154 -4.08 -5.31 -11.40
C VAL A 154 -4.74 -4.37 -10.40
N HIS A 155 -4.02 -3.34 -9.93
CA HIS A 155 -4.56 -2.35 -8.99
C HIS A 155 -5.81 -1.66 -9.53
N ARG A 156 -5.77 -1.18 -10.79
CA ARG A 156 -6.92 -0.57 -11.48
C ARG A 156 -8.13 -1.50 -11.55
N GLN A 157 -7.97 -2.73 -12.02
CA GLN A 157 -9.11 -3.64 -12.16
C GLN A 157 -9.71 -4.02 -10.79
N VAL A 158 -8.88 -4.22 -9.77
CA VAL A 158 -9.34 -4.51 -8.40
C VAL A 158 -10.06 -3.31 -7.81
N ARG A 159 -9.47 -2.10 -7.87
CA ARG A 159 -10.09 -0.90 -7.28
C ARG A 159 -11.37 -0.48 -7.99
N GLN A 160 -11.47 -0.69 -9.31
CA GLN A 160 -12.70 -0.46 -10.07
C GLN A 160 -13.81 -1.38 -9.56
N TYR A 161 -13.53 -2.67 -9.37
CA TYR A 161 -14.49 -3.60 -8.79
C TYR A 161 -14.90 -3.22 -7.36
N VAL A 162 -13.92 -2.88 -6.51
CA VAL A 162 -14.14 -2.44 -5.13
C VAL A 162 -15.13 -1.27 -5.06
N GLN A 163 -14.96 -0.27 -5.93
CA GLN A 163 -15.85 0.88 -6.04
C GLN A 163 -17.30 0.50 -6.41
N THR A 164 -17.54 -0.67 -7.03
CA THR A 164 -18.91 -1.14 -7.35
C THR A 164 -19.62 -1.85 -6.19
N ILE A 165 -18.86 -2.44 -5.25
CA ILE A 165 -19.44 -3.23 -4.15
C ILE A 165 -19.50 -2.48 -2.83
N ILE A 166 -18.64 -1.47 -2.67
CA ILE A 166 -18.52 -0.72 -1.44
C ILE A 166 -19.77 0.12 -1.19
N LYS A 167 -20.44 -0.14 -0.06
CA LYS A 167 -21.66 0.55 0.38
C LYS A 167 -21.79 0.43 1.91
N PRO A 168 -22.50 1.35 2.57
CA PRO A 168 -22.82 1.19 3.98
C PRO A 168 -23.47 -0.18 4.24
N GLY A 169 -23.02 -0.87 5.28
CA GLY A 169 -23.43 -2.22 5.63
C GLY A 169 -22.43 -3.33 5.22
N ILE A 170 -21.44 -3.05 4.36
CA ILE A 170 -20.39 -4.03 4.06
C ILE A 170 -19.43 -4.17 5.27
N ALA A 171 -18.99 -5.39 5.53
CA ALA A 171 -17.94 -5.64 6.51
C ALA A 171 -16.56 -5.33 5.92
N LEU A 172 -15.69 -4.68 6.70
CA LEU A 172 -14.32 -4.38 6.26
C LEU A 172 -13.46 -5.65 6.08
N SER A 173 -13.75 -6.73 6.82
CA SER A 173 -13.20 -8.08 6.59
C SER A 173 -13.49 -8.58 5.18
N GLN A 174 -14.77 -8.56 4.80
CA GLN A 174 -15.22 -8.94 3.45
C GLN A 174 -14.56 -8.08 2.38
N LEU A 175 -14.47 -6.76 2.60
CA LEU A 175 -13.84 -5.84 1.64
C LEU A 175 -12.34 -6.14 1.46
N ALA A 176 -11.62 -6.44 2.55
CA ALA A 176 -10.21 -6.82 2.49
C ALA A 176 -10.00 -8.14 1.73
N GLU A 177 -10.85 -9.13 1.96
CA GLU A 177 -10.81 -10.41 1.24
C GLU A 177 -11.05 -10.23 -0.27
N GLU A 178 -12.06 -9.43 -0.65
CA GLU A 178 -12.36 -9.16 -2.06
C GLU A 178 -11.21 -8.47 -2.80
N ILE A 179 -10.55 -7.50 -2.15
CA ILE A 179 -9.37 -6.82 -2.68
C ILE A 179 -8.24 -7.82 -2.91
N GLU A 180 -7.90 -8.57 -1.86
CA GLU A 180 -6.70 -9.41 -1.88
C GLU A 180 -6.87 -10.64 -2.77
N ASP A 181 -8.07 -11.23 -2.82
CA ASP A 181 -8.36 -12.33 -3.74
C ASP A 181 -8.38 -11.84 -5.19
N GLY A 182 -8.84 -10.62 -5.44
CA GLY A 182 -8.70 -9.95 -6.73
C GLY A 182 -7.23 -9.83 -7.14
N VAL A 183 -6.36 -9.31 -6.26
CA VAL A 183 -4.92 -9.17 -6.54
C VAL A 183 -4.26 -10.53 -6.79
N ARG A 184 -4.49 -11.52 -5.92
CA ARG A 184 -3.93 -12.89 -6.07
C ARG A 184 -4.37 -13.55 -7.37
N ALA A 185 -5.64 -13.42 -7.73
CA ALA A 185 -6.18 -13.99 -8.97
C ALA A 185 -5.60 -13.31 -10.22
N LEU A 186 -5.55 -11.97 -10.25
CA LEU A 186 -5.11 -11.22 -11.42
C LEU A 186 -3.60 -11.27 -11.63
N THR A 187 -2.81 -11.31 -10.55
CA THR A 187 -1.36 -11.54 -10.63
C THR A 187 -1.03 -12.98 -11.05
N ASN A 188 -1.94 -13.93 -10.78
CA ASN A 188 -1.75 -15.38 -10.86
C ASN A 188 -0.76 -15.93 -9.84
N HIS A 189 -0.73 -15.32 -8.66
CA HIS A 189 0.11 -15.73 -7.53
C HIS A 189 -0.75 -15.81 -6.27
N GLN A 190 -0.98 -17.04 -5.80
CA GLN A 190 -1.82 -17.27 -4.63
C GLN A 190 -1.07 -17.00 -3.33
N GLY A 191 0.26 -16.96 -3.34
CA GLY A 191 1.08 -16.70 -2.16
C GLY A 191 0.98 -17.80 -1.10
N LEU A 192 0.70 -19.03 -1.50
CA LEU A 192 0.61 -20.20 -0.60
C LEU A 192 1.82 -21.12 -0.70
N GLU A 193 2.41 -21.23 -1.89
CA GLU A 193 3.67 -21.94 -2.08
C GLU A 193 4.83 -21.07 -1.59
N THR A 194 5.84 -21.70 -0.98
CA THR A 194 7.02 -21.00 -0.48
C THR A 194 7.67 -20.15 -1.57
N GLY A 195 7.82 -18.85 -1.31
CA GLY A 195 8.40 -17.88 -2.24
C GLY A 195 7.46 -17.41 -3.35
N ASP A 196 6.23 -17.90 -3.45
CA ASP A 196 5.27 -17.46 -4.48
C ASP A 196 4.88 -15.98 -4.30
N ALA A 197 4.62 -15.57 -3.06
CA ALA A 197 4.32 -14.19 -2.71
C ALA A 197 5.48 -13.22 -2.97
N LEU A 198 6.71 -13.69 -3.16
CA LEU A 198 7.83 -12.84 -3.58
C LEU A 198 7.82 -12.59 -5.09
N LYS A 199 7.19 -13.45 -5.90
CA LYS A 199 7.12 -13.27 -7.36
C LYS A 199 6.10 -12.20 -7.74
N ALA A 200 4.90 -12.24 -7.18
CA ALA A 200 3.91 -11.17 -7.29
C ALA A 200 2.83 -11.35 -6.23
N GLY A 201 2.07 -10.30 -5.97
CA GLY A 201 0.95 -10.34 -5.03
C GLY A 201 0.73 -9.02 -4.33
N MET A 202 0.27 -9.10 -3.09
CA MET A 202 0.11 -7.94 -2.21
C MET A 202 1.48 -7.39 -1.80
N ALA A 203 1.74 -6.11 -2.06
CA ALA A 203 2.99 -5.46 -1.64
C ALA A 203 3.01 -5.11 -0.14
N PHE A 204 1.82 -4.85 0.41
CA PHE A 204 1.56 -4.57 1.82
C PHE A 204 0.09 -4.88 2.16
N PRO A 205 -0.31 -4.92 3.44
CA PRO A 205 -1.68 -5.23 3.83
C PRO A 205 -2.74 -4.24 3.31
N THR A 206 -3.95 -4.71 3.02
CA THR A 206 -5.05 -3.81 2.65
C THR A 206 -5.43 -2.89 3.81
N GLY A 207 -5.08 -1.61 3.71
CA GLY A 207 -5.46 -0.53 4.61
C GLY A 207 -6.90 -0.08 4.37
N LEU A 208 -7.74 -0.19 5.40
CA LEU A 208 -9.17 0.18 5.39
C LEU A 208 -9.47 1.12 6.56
N CYS A 209 -8.99 2.36 6.47
CA CYS A 209 -8.95 3.27 7.61
C CYS A 209 -10.20 4.16 7.67
N LEU A 210 -10.97 4.11 8.76
CA LEU A 210 -12.19 4.91 8.95
C LEU A 210 -11.92 6.22 9.71
N ASN A 211 -12.54 7.31 9.25
CA ASN A 211 -12.68 8.58 9.97
C ASN A 211 -11.33 9.18 10.40
N ASN A 212 -11.09 9.30 11.71
CA ASN A 212 -9.85 9.86 12.27
C ASN A 212 -8.65 8.92 12.14
N ILE A 213 -8.85 7.63 11.82
CA ILE A 213 -7.76 6.72 11.49
C ILE A 213 -7.31 7.06 10.08
N ALA A 214 -6.10 7.60 9.94
CA ALA A 214 -5.55 8.06 8.66
C ALA A 214 -5.00 6.90 7.83
N ALA A 215 -4.13 6.08 8.43
CA ALA A 215 -3.39 5.01 7.76
C ALA A 215 -3.18 3.80 8.68
N HIS A 216 -2.70 2.69 8.11
CA HIS A 216 -2.30 1.49 8.84
C HIS A 216 -3.40 0.84 9.69
N TRP A 217 -4.61 0.68 9.18
CA TRP A 217 -5.60 -0.18 9.84
C TRP A 217 -6.10 -1.23 8.86
N THR A 218 -6.15 -2.48 9.30
CA THR A 218 -6.67 -3.62 8.53
C THR A 218 -7.42 -4.55 9.48
N PRO A 219 -8.48 -5.25 9.05
CA PRO A 219 -9.12 -6.26 9.88
C PRO A 219 -8.10 -7.33 10.30
N ASN A 220 -8.11 -7.72 11.58
CA ASN A 220 -7.28 -8.79 12.11
C ASN A 220 -8.12 -10.05 12.38
N PRO A 221 -7.52 -11.25 12.32
CA PRO A 221 -8.21 -12.48 12.71
C PRO A 221 -8.70 -12.41 14.16
N GLY A 222 -9.88 -12.97 14.43
CA GLY A 222 -10.51 -12.98 15.76
C GLY A 222 -11.08 -11.64 16.24
N ALA A 223 -10.71 -10.53 15.62
CA ALA A 223 -11.24 -9.22 15.98
C ALA A 223 -12.72 -9.07 15.59
N LYS A 224 -13.45 -8.24 16.35
CA LYS A 224 -14.83 -7.91 16.04
C LYS A 224 -14.96 -7.28 14.64
N GLU A 225 -15.97 -7.73 13.90
CA GLU A 225 -16.26 -7.21 12.59
C GLU A 225 -16.62 -5.71 12.62
N VAL A 226 -15.99 -4.95 11.72
CA VAL A 226 -16.26 -3.52 11.54
C VAL A 226 -17.14 -3.35 10.30
N ILE A 227 -18.33 -2.79 10.50
CA ILE A 227 -19.31 -2.55 9.43
C ILE A 227 -19.24 -1.08 9.01
N LEU A 228 -19.04 -0.85 7.72
CA LEU A 228 -19.00 0.48 7.11
C LEU A 228 -20.35 1.19 7.27
N LYS A 229 -20.35 2.45 7.71
CA LYS A 229 -21.56 3.27 7.90
C LYS A 229 -21.67 4.37 6.84
N TYR A 230 -22.83 5.01 6.79
CA TYR A 230 -23.11 6.09 5.85
C TYR A 230 -22.23 7.33 6.08
N ASP A 231 -22.00 7.69 7.35
CA ASP A 231 -21.21 8.86 7.74
C ASP A 231 -19.70 8.55 7.91
N ASP A 232 -19.25 7.37 7.47
CA ASP A 232 -17.83 7.04 7.53
C ASP A 232 -17.06 7.62 6.33
N VAL A 233 -15.84 8.10 6.59
CA VAL A 233 -14.83 8.41 5.58
C VAL A 233 -13.80 7.28 5.54
N LEU A 234 -13.83 6.46 4.50
CA LEU A 234 -13.01 5.27 4.37
C LEU A 234 -11.87 5.51 3.38
N LYS A 235 -10.62 5.38 3.85
CA LYS A 235 -9.44 5.26 2.97
C LYS A 235 -9.22 3.79 2.64
N ILE A 236 -9.06 3.51 1.35
CA ILE A 236 -8.69 2.20 0.82
C ILE A 236 -7.29 2.33 0.23
N ASP A 237 -6.32 1.72 0.90
CA ASP A 237 -4.89 1.76 0.55
C ASP A 237 -4.38 0.33 0.40
N PHE A 238 -4.00 -0.07 -0.80
CA PHE A 238 -3.47 -1.40 -1.04
C PHE A 238 -2.42 -1.37 -2.15
N GLY A 239 -1.38 -2.19 -1.98
CA GLY A 239 -0.28 -2.26 -2.91
C GLY A 239 -0.24 -3.57 -3.67
N VAL A 240 0.16 -3.49 -4.94
CA VAL A 240 0.44 -4.66 -5.78
C VAL A 240 1.90 -4.64 -6.18
N HIS A 241 2.57 -5.79 -6.15
CA HIS A 241 3.91 -5.89 -6.72
C HIS A 241 4.03 -7.04 -7.72
N VAL A 242 4.97 -6.88 -8.65
CA VAL A 242 5.44 -7.92 -9.56
C VAL A 242 6.95 -7.87 -9.56
N ASN A 243 7.60 -8.99 -9.26
CA ASN A 243 9.04 -9.12 -9.04
C ASN A 243 9.59 -8.03 -8.12
N GLY A 244 8.83 -7.62 -7.10
CA GLY A 244 9.22 -6.57 -6.14
C GLY A 244 9.10 -5.13 -6.64
N ARG A 245 8.58 -4.90 -7.85
CA ARG A 245 8.20 -3.57 -8.36
C ARG A 245 6.83 -3.21 -7.81
N ILE A 246 6.79 -2.29 -6.86
CA ILE A 246 5.61 -2.01 -6.04
C ILE A 246 4.82 -0.82 -6.61
N VAL A 247 3.53 -1.03 -6.84
CA VAL A 247 2.56 0.04 -7.06
C VAL A 247 1.80 0.27 -5.76
N ASP A 248 2.10 1.40 -5.13
CA ASP A 248 1.37 2.01 -4.00
C ASP A 248 0.36 3.02 -4.55
N SER A 249 -0.92 2.83 -4.22
CA SER A 249 -2.00 3.70 -4.68
C SER A 249 -3.25 3.52 -3.81
N ALA A 250 -3.89 4.63 -3.48
CA ALA A 250 -4.96 4.70 -2.51
C ALA A 250 -6.00 5.76 -2.90
N PHE A 251 -7.22 5.56 -2.42
CA PHE A 251 -8.34 6.47 -2.64
C PHE A 251 -9.27 6.51 -1.44
N THR A 252 -10.02 7.59 -1.32
CA THR A 252 -11.02 7.77 -0.27
C THR A 252 -12.43 7.68 -0.84
N ILE A 253 -13.31 7.00 -0.11
CA ILE A 253 -14.76 6.99 -0.33
C ILE A 253 -15.47 7.56 0.89
N ALA A 254 -16.47 8.39 0.64
CA ALA A 254 -17.46 8.84 1.61
C ALA A 254 -18.84 8.86 0.93
N PHE A 255 -19.89 8.47 1.64
CA PHE A 255 -21.26 8.44 1.09
C PHE A 255 -22.08 9.69 1.45
N ASN A 256 -21.69 10.38 2.52
CA ASN A 256 -22.29 11.64 2.92
C ASN A 256 -21.61 12.79 2.15
N PRO A 257 -22.34 13.57 1.32
CA PRO A 257 -21.79 14.66 0.52
C PRO A 257 -21.13 15.78 1.34
N VAL A 258 -21.37 15.81 2.66
CA VAL A 258 -20.68 16.74 3.57
C VAL A 258 -19.15 16.61 3.50
N TYR A 259 -18.63 15.45 3.06
CA TYR A 259 -17.20 15.20 2.91
C TYR A 259 -16.66 15.48 1.51
N ASP A 260 -17.49 15.86 0.53
CA ASP A 260 -17.06 16.02 -0.86
C ASP A 260 -15.89 17.02 -0.98
N ASN A 261 -15.96 18.14 -0.26
CA ASN A 261 -14.90 19.14 -0.31
C ASN A 261 -13.61 18.70 0.42
N LEU A 262 -13.71 17.78 1.41
CA LEU A 262 -12.53 17.12 2.00
C LEU A 262 -11.84 16.23 0.97
N LEU A 263 -12.61 15.41 0.25
CA LEU A 263 -12.08 14.51 -0.78
C LEU A 263 -11.49 15.31 -1.94
N ALA A 264 -12.15 16.39 -2.38
CA ALA A 264 -11.66 17.29 -3.42
C ALA A 264 -10.33 17.93 -3.02
N ALA A 265 -10.24 18.50 -1.80
CA ALA A 265 -9.01 19.11 -1.29
C ALA A 265 -7.80 18.17 -1.37
N VAL A 266 -7.98 16.92 -0.93
CA VAL A 266 -6.90 15.93 -0.90
C VAL A 266 -6.58 15.40 -2.31
N LYS A 267 -7.58 15.18 -3.15
CA LYS A 267 -7.38 14.76 -4.54
C LYS A 267 -6.62 15.84 -5.33
N ASP A 268 -7.03 17.10 -5.20
CA ASP A 268 -6.40 18.22 -5.89
C ASP A 268 -4.98 18.48 -5.38
N ALA A 269 -4.75 18.37 -4.07
CA ALA A 269 -3.41 18.46 -3.49
C ALA A 269 -2.48 17.34 -3.99
N THR A 270 -2.98 16.10 -4.08
CA THR A 270 -2.23 14.96 -4.65
C THR A 270 -1.88 15.20 -6.11
N ASN A 271 -2.84 15.67 -6.91
CA ASN A 271 -2.63 15.99 -8.33
C ASN A 271 -1.67 17.17 -8.52
N ALA A 272 -1.71 18.17 -7.65
CA ALA A 272 -0.74 19.26 -7.64
C ALA A 272 0.67 18.74 -7.33
N GLY A 273 0.82 17.85 -6.34
CA GLY A 273 2.08 17.16 -6.05
C GLY A 273 2.60 16.37 -7.26
N LEU A 274 1.73 15.60 -7.92
CA LEU A 274 2.06 14.86 -9.13
C LEU A 274 2.47 15.78 -10.28
N LYS A 275 1.82 16.93 -10.44
CA LYS A 275 2.16 17.93 -11.46
C LYS A 275 3.58 18.46 -11.27
N GLU A 276 3.93 18.84 -10.03
CA GLU A 276 5.24 19.37 -9.67
C GLU A 276 6.34 18.30 -9.62
N ALA A 277 6.00 17.03 -9.43
CA ALA A 277 6.96 15.93 -9.46
C ALA A 277 7.66 15.82 -10.81
N GLY A 278 8.97 15.57 -10.79
CA GLY A 278 9.77 15.38 -11.99
C GLY A 278 11.26 15.33 -11.68
N ILE A 279 12.07 14.94 -12.67
CA ILE A 279 13.53 14.94 -12.51
C ILE A 279 13.97 16.36 -12.13
N ASP A 280 14.87 16.45 -11.14
CA ASP A 280 15.37 17.68 -10.53
C ASP A 280 14.37 18.49 -9.69
N ALA A 281 13.11 18.07 -9.61
CA ALA A 281 12.12 18.76 -8.79
C ALA A 281 12.58 18.79 -7.33
N ARG A 282 12.56 19.98 -6.73
CA ARG A 282 12.89 20.18 -5.31
C ARG A 282 11.72 19.70 -4.49
N ILE A 283 11.94 18.73 -3.62
CA ILE A 283 10.89 18.19 -2.76
C ILE A 283 10.25 19.29 -1.90
N ALA A 284 11.03 20.24 -1.40
CA ALA A 284 10.51 21.37 -0.64
C ALA A 284 9.46 22.20 -1.40
N HIS A 285 9.62 22.33 -2.73
CA HIS A 285 8.66 23.05 -3.57
C HIS A 285 7.37 22.24 -3.78
N ILE A 286 7.51 20.93 -4.06
CA ILE A 286 6.38 20.01 -4.16
C ILE A 286 5.56 20.05 -2.86
N SER A 287 6.21 19.98 -1.70
CA SER A 287 5.57 20.04 -0.39
C SER A 287 4.83 21.35 -0.12
N GLU A 288 5.42 22.49 -0.50
CA GLU A 288 4.77 23.80 -0.37
C GLU A 288 3.54 23.90 -1.29
N THR A 289 3.63 23.43 -2.53
CA THR A 289 2.50 23.41 -3.47
C THR A 289 1.36 22.52 -2.97
N ILE A 290 1.67 21.31 -2.48
CA ILE A 290 0.69 20.42 -1.86
C ILE A 290 -0.02 21.13 -0.70
N GLN A 291 0.72 21.76 0.22
CA GLN A 291 0.14 22.45 1.37
C GLN A 291 -0.78 23.58 0.92
N ASN A 292 -0.32 24.44 0.01
CA ASN A 292 -1.09 25.60 -0.45
C ASN A 292 -2.39 25.20 -1.11
N VAL A 293 -2.39 24.15 -1.93
CA VAL A 293 -3.61 23.63 -2.55
C VAL A 293 -4.54 23.05 -1.49
N MET A 294 -4.04 22.19 -0.61
CA MET A 294 -4.88 21.52 0.40
C MET A 294 -5.52 22.50 1.38
N GLU A 295 -4.75 23.46 1.90
CA GLU A 295 -5.18 24.44 2.90
C GLU A 295 -5.98 25.61 2.29
N SER A 296 -6.24 25.59 0.98
CA SER A 296 -7.18 26.50 0.33
C SER A 296 -8.65 26.05 0.41
N TYR A 297 -8.90 24.84 0.90
CA TYR A 297 -10.23 24.25 1.05
C TYR A 297 -10.73 24.30 2.49
N GLU A 298 -12.05 24.30 2.64
CA GLU A 298 -12.75 24.23 3.93
C GLU A 298 -13.94 23.28 3.83
N VAL A 299 -14.35 22.69 4.95
CA VAL A 299 -15.53 21.82 5.03
C VAL A 299 -16.50 22.34 6.05
N GLU A 300 -17.80 22.25 5.79
CA GLU A 300 -18.83 22.57 6.76
C GLU A 300 -19.28 21.30 7.49
N LEU A 301 -18.85 21.13 8.74
CA LEU A 301 -19.25 19.99 9.59
C LEU A 301 -19.95 20.50 10.84
N ASN A 302 -21.15 19.99 11.11
CA ASN A 302 -21.95 20.39 12.28
C ASN A 302 -22.13 21.92 12.40
N GLN A 303 -22.45 22.59 11.28
CA GLN A 303 -22.64 24.06 11.19
C GLN A 303 -21.38 24.87 11.53
N LYS A 304 -20.19 24.25 11.41
CA LYS A 304 -18.90 24.90 11.58
C LYS A 304 -18.08 24.75 10.31
N VAL A 305 -17.55 25.86 9.83
CA VAL A 305 -16.55 25.87 8.76
C VAL A 305 -15.20 25.48 9.36
N ILE A 306 -14.60 24.41 8.85
CA ILE A 306 -13.34 23.84 9.32
C ILE A 306 -12.35 23.84 8.14
N PRO A 307 -11.21 24.54 8.24
CA PRO A 307 -10.19 24.47 7.20
C PRO A 307 -9.60 23.06 7.10
N VAL A 308 -9.39 22.58 5.88
CA VAL A 308 -8.67 21.31 5.65
C VAL A 308 -7.19 21.54 5.94
N LYS A 309 -6.57 20.66 6.73
CA LYS A 309 -5.15 20.78 7.11
C LYS A 309 -4.36 19.61 6.57
N ALA A 310 -3.19 19.90 6.00
CA ALA A 310 -2.25 18.87 5.60
C ALA A 310 -1.67 18.17 6.84
N VAL A 311 -1.71 16.83 6.86
CA VAL A 311 -1.12 16.04 7.95
C VAL A 311 0.40 16.21 7.94
N ARG A 312 0.99 16.57 9.10
CA ARG A 312 2.38 17.08 9.13
C ARG A 312 3.47 16.07 9.48
N ASN A 313 3.12 14.89 10.00
CA ASN A 313 4.09 13.94 10.55
C ASN A 313 4.20 12.61 9.80
N ILE A 314 3.43 12.46 8.72
CA ILE A 314 3.64 11.44 7.69
C ILE A 314 3.84 12.13 6.33
N THR A 315 4.41 11.41 5.38
CA THR A 315 4.87 11.92 4.09
C THR A 315 4.74 10.85 3.01
N GLY A 316 4.68 11.28 1.75
CA GLY A 316 4.96 10.38 0.62
C GLY A 316 6.43 9.97 0.62
N HIS A 317 6.82 9.08 -0.28
CA HIS A 317 8.15 8.47 -0.22
C HIS A 317 8.61 7.95 -1.57
N ASN A 318 9.92 7.81 -1.76
CA ASN A 318 10.40 6.94 -2.84
C ASN A 318 10.11 5.47 -2.51
N VAL A 319 9.92 4.68 -3.56
CA VAL A 319 9.66 3.25 -3.51
C VAL A 319 10.85 2.54 -4.12
N LEU A 320 11.38 1.56 -3.39
CA LEU A 320 12.53 0.78 -3.81
C LEU A 320 12.11 -0.66 -4.10
N HIS A 321 13.00 -1.42 -4.74
CA HIS A 321 12.76 -2.82 -5.05
C HIS A 321 12.52 -3.62 -3.76
N TYR A 322 11.35 -4.28 -3.65
CA TYR A 322 10.87 -4.99 -2.45
C TYR A 322 10.77 -4.17 -1.16
N LYS A 323 10.90 -2.84 -1.24
CA LYS A 323 10.94 -1.96 -0.07
C LYS A 323 10.06 -0.75 -0.30
N ILE A 324 8.92 -0.74 0.39
CA ILE A 324 7.88 0.27 0.24
C ILE A 324 8.36 1.68 0.56
N HIS A 325 9.13 1.85 1.64
CA HIS A 325 9.68 3.13 2.06
C HIS A 325 11.18 3.19 1.78
N GLY A 326 11.59 4.02 0.82
CA GLY A 326 12.98 4.39 0.61
C GLY A 326 13.45 5.52 1.54
N ASP A 327 14.56 6.14 1.17
CA ASP A 327 15.28 7.17 1.91
C ASP A 327 14.86 8.62 1.60
N LYS A 328 14.11 8.84 0.51
CA LYS A 328 13.55 10.14 0.13
C LYS A 328 12.11 10.23 0.58
N GLN A 329 11.74 11.36 1.16
CA GLN A 329 10.41 11.60 1.72
C GLN A 329 9.81 12.83 1.06
N VAL A 330 8.51 12.84 0.80
CA VAL A 330 7.77 13.96 0.19
C VAL A 330 6.75 14.49 1.21
N PRO A 331 7.11 15.47 2.05
CA PRO A 331 6.16 16.06 2.99
C PRO A 331 4.99 16.74 2.30
N PHE A 332 3.86 16.81 2.99
CA PHE A 332 2.65 17.52 2.53
C PHE A 332 2.60 18.98 3.00
N VAL A 333 3.55 19.35 3.85
CA VAL A 333 3.69 20.67 4.47
C VAL A 333 5.03 21.29 4.05
N LYS A 334 5.05 22.61 3.89
CA LYS A 334 6.25 23.38 3.60
C LYS A 334 7.37 23.00 4.56
N THR A 335 8.50 22.59 3.97
CA THR A 335 9.64 22.04 4.70
C THR A 335 10.96 22.63 4.18
N GLN A 336 12.03 22.47 4.95
CA GLN A 336 13.39 22.88 4.58
C GLN A 336 14.24 21.65 4.29
N THR A 337 13.88 20.89 3.24
CA THR A 337 14.71 19.80 2.71
C THR A 337 15.51 20.25 1.49
N ASN A 338 16.72 19.72 1.33
CA ASN A 338 17.54 19.88 0.13
C ASN A 338 17.36 18.72 -0.86
N GLN A 339 16.55 17.71 -0.54
CA GLN A 339 16.31 16.55 -1.40
C GLN A 339 15.66 16.97 -2.73
N ARG A 340 16.07 16.27 -3.79
CA ARG A 340 15.50 16.38 -5.13
C ARG A 340 15.11 14.99 -5.63
N MET A 341 14.15 15.00 -6.53
CA MET A 341 13.81 13.84 -7.33
C MET A 341 14.86 13.64 -8.44
N GLU A 342 15.24 12.41 -8.70
CA GLU A 342 16.28 12.02 -9.67
C GLU A 342 15.71 11.15 -10.78
N GLU A 343 16.42 11.06 -11.89
CA GLU A 343 16.10 10.14 -12.98
C GLU A 343 16.14 8.69 -12.49
N GLY A 344 15.11 7.90 -12.83
CA GLY A 344 14.98 6.51 -12.40
C GLY A 344 14.30 6.33 -11.05
N ASP A 345 14.08 7.41 -10.27
CA ASP A 345 13.31 7.32 -9.03
C ASP A 345 11.87 6.86 -9.31
N VAL A 346 11.32 6.11 -8.35
CA VAL A 346 9.89 5.79 -8.25
C VAL A 346 9.38 6.38 -6.96
N PHE A 347 8.27 7.12 -7.02
CA PHE A 347 7.67 7.75 -5.85
C PHE A 347 6.22 7.34 -5.66
N ALA A 348 5.82 7.14 -4.41
CA ALA A 348 4.44 7.20 -3.98
C ALA A 348 4.13 8.65 -3.60
N ILE A 349 3.38 9.35 -4.47
CA ILE A 349 2.88 10.69 -4.20
C ILE A 349 1.49 10.52 -3.59
N GLU A 350 1.47 10.55 -2.27
CA GLU A 350 0.27 10.55 -1.44
C GLU A 350 0.08 11.91 -0.78
N THR A 351 -1.16 12.20 -0.37
CA THR A 351 -1.43 13.30 0.56
C THR A 351 -2.55 12.92 1.51
N PHE A 352 -2.52 13.48 2.73
CA PHE A 352 -3.56 13.30 3.73
C PHE A 352 -4.05 14.65 4.23
N GLY A 353 -5.36 14.89 4.09
CA GLY A 353 -6.03 16.08 4.61
C GLY A 353 -6.92 15.72 5.80
N SER A 354 -6.87 16.54 6.85
CA SER A 354 -7.59 16.31 8.10
C SER A 354 -8.42 17.52 8.53
N THR A 355 -9.58 17.24 9.15
CA THR A 355 -10.39 18.24 9.87
C THR A 355 -9.97 18.41 11.34
N GLY A 356 -8.99 17.64 11.80
CA GLY A 356 -8.53 17.57 13.19
C GLY A 356 -7.30 18.42 13.50
N LYS A 357 -6.35 17.82 14.23
CA LYS A 357 -5.06 18.45 14.59
C LYS A 357 -4.00 18.28 13.50
N ALA A 358 -4.25 17.40 12.52
CA ALA A 358 -3.36 17.07 11.42
C ALA A 358 -1.99 16.57 11.91
N TYR A 359 -2.00 15.80 12.99
CA TYR A 359 -0.84 15.14 13.57
C TYR A 359 -1.30 13.79 14.09
N LEU A 360 -0.68 12.73 13.59
CA LEU A 360 -1.10 11.37 13.86
C LEU A 360 -0.33 10.76 15.02
N ASP A 361 -1.05 10.13 15.94
CA ASP A 361 -0.50 9.32 17.01
C ASP A 361 -0.68 7.83 16.68
N ASP A 362 0.16 6.98 17.28
CA ASP A 362 -0.04 5.53 17.21
C ASP A 362 -1.22 5.13 18.08
N ALA A 363 -2.22 4.49 17.49
CA ALA A 363 -3.29 3.85 18.23
C ALA A 363 -2.93 2.42 18.66
N THR A 364 -3.66 1.91 19.64
CA THR A 364 -3.59 0.49 19.99
C THR A 364 -4.05 -0.36 18.81
N GLY A 365 -3.26 -1.38 18.47
CA GLY A 365 -3.56 -2.32 17.39
C GLY A 365 -2.32 -2.62 16.55
N ILE A 366 -2.46 -3.60 15.67
CA ILE A 366 -1.40 -3.98 14.73
C ILE A 366 -1.98 -3.99 13.33
N TYR A 367 -1.38 -3.21 12.43
CA TYR A 367 -1.64 -3.25 10.99
C TYR A 367 -0.91 -4.40 10.33
N GLY A 368 0.39 -4.50 10.64
CA GLY A 368 1.29 -5.42 9.98
C GLY A 368 2.70 -5.32 10.54
N TYR A 369 3.58 -6.05 9.89
CA TYR A 369 4.94 -6.30 10.29
C TYR A 369 5.87 -6.17 9.10
N GLY A 370 7.07 -5.62 9.30
CA GLY A 370 8.12 -5.52 8.30
C GLY A 370 9.40 -6.16 8.82
N TYR A 371 10.04 -7.00 8.01
CA TYR A 371 11.34 -7.59 8.35
C TYR A 371 12.47 -6.60 8.06
N ASP A 372 13.32 -6.35 9.06
CA ASP A 372 14.58 -5.60 8.85
C ASP A 372 15.69 -6.58 8.50
N GLU A 373 16.09 -6.58 7.24
CA GLU A 373 17.16 -7.44 6.73
C GLU A 373 18.54 -7.13 7.31
N ASN A 374 18.73 -5.94 7.89
CA ASN A 374 19.98 -5.51 8.50
C ASN A 374 20.06 -5.85 10.00
N ALA A 375 18.96 -6.31 10.60
CA ALA A 375 18.92 -6.63 12.02
C ALA A 375 19.73 -7.89 12.35
N SER A 376 20.52 -7.82 13.43
CA SER A 376 21.27 -8.97 13.92
C SER A 376 20.33 -10.03 14.49
N THR A 377 20.56 -11.30 14.11
CA THR A 377 19.80 -12.45 14.61
C THR A 377 20.51 -13.19 15.74
N ALA A 378 21.67 -12.70 16.19
CA ALA A 378 22.53 -13.39 17.17
C ALA A 378 21.86 -13.61 18.54
N GLY A 379 20.96 -12.71 18.96
CA GLY A 379 20.22 -12.81 20.23
C GLY A 379 18.95 -13.68 20.17
N LEU A 380 18.65 -14.29 19.02
CA LEU A 380 17.41 -15.05 18.85
C LEU A 380 17.56 -16.48 19.38
N HIS A 381 17.01 -16.76 20.56
CA HIS A 381 17.12 -18.07 21.20
C HIS A 381 15.89 -18.97 20.99
N HIS A 382 14.68 -18.39 21.03
CA HIS A 382 13.42 -19.15 20.93
C HIS A 382 13.27 -19.88 19.59
N SER A 383 12.98 -21.19 19.65
CA SER A 383 12.70 -22.06 18.49
C SER A 383 11.54 -21.52 17.65
N SER A 384 10.44 -21.13 18.31
CA SER A 384 9.26 -20.52 17.70
C SER A 384 9.59 -19.25 16.91
N ALA A 385 10.46 -18.39 17.45
CA ALA A 385 10.89 -17.17 16.78
C ALA A 385 11.79 -17.45 15.57
N LYS A 386 12.69 -18.44 15.66
CA LYS A 386 13.53 -18.88 14.53
C LYS A 386 12.70 -19.47 13.39
N SER A 387 11.74 -20.33 13.73
CA SER A 387 10.83 -20.93 12.75
C SER A 387 9.99 -19.86 12.05
N LEU A 388 9.41 -18.94 12.82
CA LEU A 388 8.63 -17.83 12.27
C LEU A 388 9.49 -16.92 11.38
N LEU A 389 10.72 -16.60 11.80
CA LEU A 389 11.64 -15.79 10.99
C LEU A 389 11.96 -16.45 9.65
N LYS A 390 12.16 -17.78 9.64
CA LYS A 390 12.34 -18.54 8.40
C LYS A 390 11.12 -18.38 7.49
N THR A 391 9.91 -18.60 8.01
CA THR A 391 8.67 -18.40 7.25
C THR A 391 8.54 -16.98 6.70
N ILE A 392 8.86 -15.96 7.50
CA ILE A 392 8.81 -14.55 7.07
C ILE A 392 9.77 -14.30 5.90
N LYS A 393 11.03 -14.73 6.02
CA LYS A 393 12.05 -14.57 4.97
C LYS A 393 11.66 -15.26 3.67
N GLU A 394 11.12 -16.47 3.78
CA GLU A 394 10.78 -17.31 2.63
C GLU A 394 9.50 -16.87 1.89
N ASN A 395 8.60 -16.13 2.54
CA ASN A 395 7.31 -15.77 1.95
C ASN A 395 7.09 -14.26 1.75
N PHE A 396 7.67 -13.41 2.60
CA PHE A 396 7.45 -11.95 2.53
C PHE A 396 8.73 -11.17 2.25
N GLY A 397 9.89 -11.70 2.65
CA GLY A 397 11.13 -10.95 2.56
C GLY A 397 11.00 -9.64 3.33
N THR A 398 11.28 -8.51 2.69
CA THR A 398 11.14 -7.15 3.25
C THR A 398 9.76 -6.52 3.00
N LEU A 399 8.84 -7.20 2.30
CA LEU A 399 7.47 -6.70 2.12
C LEU A 399 6.72 -6.73 3.45
N VAL A 400 5.82 -5.76 3.64
CA VAL A 400 5.01 -5.67 4.86
C VAL A 400 3.90 -6.72 4.79
N PHE A 401 3.65 -7.43 5.89
CA PHE A 401 2.62 -8.48 5.96
C PHE A 401 1.75 -8.33 7.20
N SER A 402 0.51 -8.82 7.14
CA SER A 402 -0.45 -8.78 8.25
C SER A 402 -0.58 -10.12 8.96
N ARG A 403 -1.29 -10.13 10.10
CA ARG A 403 -1.68 -11.37 10.79
C ARG A 403 -2.49 -12.31 9.89
N ARG A 404 -3.42 -11.76 9.09
CA ARG A 404 -4.22 -12.53 8.12
C ARG A 404 -3.35 -13.27 7.11
N TYR A 405 -2.24 -12.67 6.69
CA TYR A 405 -1.34 -13.31 5.71
C TYR A 405 -0.59 -14.50 6.32
N LEU A 406 -0.14 -14.38 7.58
CA LEU A 406 0.47 -15.50 8.31
C LEU A 406 -0.51 -16.65 8.53
N GLU A 407 -1.74 -16.36 8.96
CA GLU A 407 -2.76 -17.40 9.17
C GLU A 407 -3.19 -18.07 7.86
N ARG A 408 -3.23 -17.31 6.75
CA ARG A 408 -3.49 -17.87 5.42
C ARG A 408 -2.40 -18.83 4.95
N LEU A 409 -1.16 -18.66 5.39
CA LEU A 409 -0.07 -19.64 5.20
C LEU A 409 -0.19 -20.86 6.11
N GLY A 410 -1.18 -20.91 7.00
CA GLY A 410 -1.36 -21.97 7.99
C GLY A 410 -0.47 -21.82 9.24
N VAL A 411 0.19 -20.67 9.43
CA VAL A 411 1.02 -20.43 10.62
C VAL A 411 0.11 -20.23 11.83
N GLN A 412 0.29 -21.06 12.86
CA GLN A 412 -0.48 -21.02 14.10
C GLN A 412 0.40 -20.62 15.28
N ARG A 413 -0.20 -20.13 16.37
CA ARG A 413 0.46 -19.84 17.66
C ARG A 413 1.75 -18.99 17.56
N TYR A 414 1.81 -18.08 16.58
CA TYR A 414 3.03 -17.31 16.28
C TYR A 414 3.27 -16.11 17.21
N HIS A 415 2.32 -15.76 18.10
CA HIS A 415 2.39 -14.53 18.89
C HIS A 415 3.64 -14.40 19.76
N LEU A 416 4.06 -15.49 20.43
CA LEU A 416 5.29 -15.50 21.24
C LEU A 416 6.53 -15.29 20.37
N GLY A 417 6.62 -16.02 19.25
CA GLY A 417 7.70 -15.87 18.28
C GLY A 417 7.76 -14.45 17.72
N MET A 418 6.62 -13.89 17.34
CA MET A 418 6.51 -12.52 16.81
C MET A 418 6.93 -11.48 17.85
N ARG A 419 6.48 -11.61 19.11
CA ARG A 419 6.90 -10.72 20.20
C ARG A 419 8.42 -10.75 20.41
N SER A 420 9.02 -11.93 20.33
CA SER A 420 10.49 -12.08 20.39
C SER A 420 11.17 -11.35 19.22
N LEU A 421 10.67 -11.52 17.98
CA LEU A 421 11.24 -10.84 16.81
C LEU A 421 11.14 -9.32 16.91
N VAL A 422 10.00 -8.81 17.36
CA VAL A 422 9.78 -7.37 17.56
C VAL A 422 10.67 -6.80 18.66
N THR A 423 10.76 -7.48 19.81
CA THR A 423 11.59 -7.02 20.94
C THR A 423 13.08 -6.99 20.59
N ASN A 424 13.53 -7.85 19.67
CA ASN A 424 14.91 -7.89 19.19
C ASN A 424 15.17 -6.96 17.99
N GLY A 425 14.18 -6.17 17.54
CA GLY A 425 14.31 -5.27 16.40
C GLY A 425 14.46 -5.96 15.04
N ILE A 426 14.21 -7.27 14.96
CA ILE A 426 14.30 -8.06 13.72
C ILE A 426 13.07 -7.83 12.84
N VAL A 427 11.94 -7.58 13.49
CA VAL A 427 10.67 -7.25 12.84
C VAL A 427 10.14 -5.96 13.43
N GLN A 428 9.82 -4.99 12.58
CA GLN A 428 9.11 -3.79 12.99
C GLN A 428 7.60 -4.05 12.99
N SER A 429 6.90 -3.64 14.04
CA SER A 429 5.44 -3.60 14.05
C SER A 429 4.93 -2.22 13.63
N TYR A 430 3.89 -2.18 12.79
CA TYR A 430 3.20 -0.95 12.39
C TYR A 430 1.84 -0.86 13.10
N ALA A 431 1.61 0.25 13.79
CA ALA A 431 0.36 0.58 14.45
C ALA A 431 -0.53 1.44 13.53
N PRO A 432 -1.86 1.44 13.72
CA PRO A 432 -2.75 2.41 13.11
C PRO A 432 -2.36 3.84 13.47
N LEU A 433 -2.39 4.74 12.50
CA LEU A 433 -2.05 6.14 12.67
C LEU A 433 -3.32 6.97 12.73
N VAL A 434 -3.56 7.66 13.84
CA VAL A 434 -4.85 8.33 14.12
C VAL A 434 -4.68 9.80 14.44
N ASP A 435 -5.56 10.64 13.89
CA ASP A 435 -5.79 12.00 14.38
C ASP A 435 -6.80 11.96 15.56
N VAL A 436 -7.10 13.13 16.13
CA VAL A 436 -7.98 13.28 17.28
C VAL A 436 -9.37 12.68 17.05
N PRO A 437 -9.98 12.03 18.07
CA PRO A 437 -11.34 11.51 17.96
C PRO A 437 -12.35 12.56 17.47
N GLY A 438 -13.20 12.17 16.53
CA GLY A 438 -14.22 13.03 15.91
C GLY A 438 -13.73 13.85 14.71
N SER A 439 -12.44 13.77 14.35
CA SER A 439 -11.96 14.29 13.06
C SER A 439 -12.19 13.29 11.92
N TYR A 440 -12.01 13.79 10.70
CA TYR A 440 -12.08 13.01 9.46
C TYR A 440 -10.81 13.27 8.67
N VAL A 441 -10.20 12.17 8.20
CA VAL A 441 -9.02 12.20 7.34
C VAL A 441 -9.40 11.57 6.00
N ALA A 442 -8.94 12.17 4.89
CA ALA A 442 -8.97 11.61 3.54
C ALA A 442 -7.55 11.45 2.99
N GLN A 443 -7.38 10.52 2.05
CA GLN A 443 -6.14 10.16 1.35
C GLN A 443 -6.40 9.97 -0.15
N PHE A 444 -5.46 10.41 -0.98
CA PHE A 444 -5.29 9.98 -2.37
C PHE A 444 -3.82 9.74 -2.64
N GLU A 445 -3.51 8.76 -3.50
CA GLU A 445 -2.13 8.33 -3.73
C GLU A 445 -1.92 7.70 -5.11
N HIS A 446 -0.81 8.06 -5.74
CA HIS A 446 -0.33 7.42 -6.96
C HIS A 446 1.16 7.10 -6.90
N THR A 447 1.52 5.93 -7.41
CA THR A 447 2.88 5.65 -7.86
C THR A 447 3.18 6.38 -9.17
N VAL A 448 4.35 7.03 -9.22
CA VAL A 448 4.89 7.73 -10.39
C VAL A 448 6.32 7.27 -10.68
N LEU A 449 6.61 6.99 -11.96
CA LEU A 449 7.94 6.65 -12.46
C LEU A 449 8.60 7.89 -13.09
N LEU A 450 9.79 8.25 -12.63
CA LEU A 450 10.58 9.33 -13.23
C LEU A 450 11.50 8.78 -14.31
N ARG A 451 10.91 8.43 -15.45
CA ARG A 451 11.65 7.88 -16.58
C ARG A 451 12.50 9.00 -17.22
N PRO A 452 13.60 8.67 -17.91
CA PRO A 452 14.48 9.69 -18.48
C PRO A 452 13.80 10.67 -19.46
N ASN A 453 12.82 10.20 -20.24
CA ASN A 453 12.17 10.98 -21.28
C ASN A 453 10.76 11.49 -20.91
N CYS A 454 10.18 11.00 -19.82
CA CYS A 454 8.83 11.34 -19.40
C CYS A 454 8.58 10.94 -17.94
N LYS A 455 7.55 11.51 -17.36
CA LYS A 455 6.95 11.05 -16.11
C LYS A 455 5.77 10.14 -16.46
N GLU A 456 5.72 8.94 -15.89
CA GLU A 456 4.56 8.04 -16.03
C GLU A 456 3.86 7.91 -14.68
N VAL A 457 2.64 8.46 -14.57
CA VAL A 457 1.78 8.26 -13.38
C VAL A 457 1.15 6.88 -13.53
N ILE A 458 1.95 5.85 -13.20
CA ILE A 458 1.69 4.48 -13.64
C ILE A 458 0.41 3.88 -13.08
N SER A 459 -0.01 4.36 -11.91
CA SER A 459 -1.24 3.95 -11.23
C SER A 459 -2.46 4.79 -11.60
N ARG A 460 -2.35 5.77 -12.50
CA ARG A 460 -3.51 6.55 -12.98
C ARG A 460 -4.53 5.63 -13.66
N GLY A 461 -5.80 5.93 -13.46
CA GLY A 461 -6.93 5.30 -14.17
C GLY A 461 -8.03 6.32 -14.44
N ASP A 462 -9.16 5.85 -15.00
CA ASP A 462 -10.30 6.72 -15.33
C ASP A 462 -11.06 7.24 -14.09
N ASP A 463 -10.74 6.72 -12.90
CA ASP A 463 -11.42 6.97 -11.64
C ASP A 463 -10.77 8.08 -10.79
N TYR A 464 -9.44 8.12 -10.70
CA TYR A 464 -8.70 9.19 -10.04
C TYR A 464 -7.27 9.33 -10.54
#